data_AF-R2SYK7-F1
#
_entry.id   AF-R2SYK7-F1
#
_cell.length_a   1.000
_cell.length_b   1.000
_cell.length_c   1.000
_cell.angle_alpha   90.00
_cell.angle_beta   90.00
_cell.angle_gamma   90.00
#
_symmetry.space_group_name_H-M   'P 1'
#
loop_
_entity.id
_entity.type
_entity.pdbx_description
1 polymer ?
#
loop_
_entity_poly.entity_id
_entity_poly.type
_entity_poly.pdbx_seq_one_letter_code
_entity_poly.pdbx_strand_id
1 'polypeptide(L)'
;MNQPGKKLVAVSHCVLNQNAVIHGWERASGAFPFAIELLKQGIAIIQLPCPEFITLGAARPPMTYEEYAQIPNYRKSCQELLQPILQQIQAYQEEGYDYLGMIGINESPNCSITGQRGVLMEEFFTMCEVCGISSDFFEVPVWYSEEHQENMTELLAQFLERE
;
A
#
# COMPACT_ATOMS: atom_id res chain seq x y z
N MET A 1 -27.12 -5.66 -16.80
CA MET A 1 -25.67 -5.91 -16.68
C MET A 1 -25.17 -5.02 -15.56
N ASN A 2 -24.46 -5.57 -14.57
CA ASN A 2 -23.87 -4.73 -13.53
C ASN A 2 -22.74 -3.91 -14.14
N GLN A 3 -22.72 -2.60 -13.86
CA GLN A 3 -21.61 -1.72 -14.23
C GLN A 3 -20.61 -1.65 -13.07
N PRO A 4 -19.30 -1.47 -13.33
CA PRO A 4 -18.31 -1.30 -12.27
C PRO A 4 -18.58 -0.02 -11.48
N GLY A 5 -18.39 -0.06 -10.16
CA GLY A 5 -18.52 1.11 -9.28
C GLY A 5 -17.43 2.18 -9.48
N LYS A 6 -16.41 1.87 -10.28
CA LYS A 6 -15.33 2.76 -10.73
C LYS A 6 -14.46 3.39 -9.63
N LYS A 7 -14.53 2.90 -8.39
CA LYS A 7 -13.62 3.30 -7.30
C LYS A 7 -12.50 2.31 -7.12
N LEU A 8 -11.28 2.78 -6.96
CA LEU A 8 -10.12 1.92 -6.69
C LEU A 8 -9.13 2.55 -5.73
N VAL A 9 -8.42 1.72 -4.97
CA VAL A 9 -7.39 2.13 -4.00
C VAL A 9 -6.15 1.26 -4.17
N ALA A 10 -4.96 1.86 -4.01
CA ALA A 10 -3.72 1.11 -3.98
C ALA A 10 -3.40 0.71 -2.53
N VAL A 11 -2.84 -0.47 -2.31
CA VAL A 11 -2.50 -0.95 -0.95
C VAL A 11 -1.10 -1.55 -0.92
N SER A 12 -0.41 -1.38 0.21
CA SER A 12 0.86 -2.05 0.45
C SER A 12 0.66 -3.56 0.43
N HIS A 13 1.64 -4.33 -0.06
CA HIS A 13 1.48 -5.77 -0.28
C HIS A 13 0.92 -6.52 0.93
N CYS A 14 1.48 -6.25 2.12
CA CYS A 14 1.08 -6.94 3.34
C CYS A 14 -0.35 -6.62 3.78
N VAL A 15 -1.01 -5.59 3.26
CA VAL A 15 -2.44 -5.37 3.53
C VAL A 15 -3.28 -6.57 3.12
N LEU A 16 -2.95 -7.22 1.99
CA LEU A 16 -3.66 -8.40 1.51
C LEU A 16 -2.90 -9.71 1.76
N ASN A 17 -1.63 -9.64 2.18
CA ASN A 17 -0.79 -10.82 2.33
C ASN A 17 0.23 -10.68 3.47
N GLN A 18 -0.22 -10.94 4.70
CA GLN A 18 0.65 -10.95 5.88
C GLN A 18 1.74 -12.03 5.83
N ASN A 19 1.63 -13.06 4.98
CA ASN A 19 2.70 -14.04 4.77
C ASN A 19 3.98 -13.43 4.16
N ALA A 20 3.93 -12.19 3.65
CA ALA A 20 5.10 -11.47 3.17
C ALA A 20 5.84 -10.68 4.27
N VAL A 21 5.24 -10.55 5.45
CA VAL A 21 5.83 -9.90 6.62
C VAL A 21 6.91 -10.81 7.22
N ILE A 22 7.83 -10.23 7.97
CA ILE A 22 8.83 -10.99 8.73
C ILE A 22 8.11 -11.92 9.71
N HIS A 23 8.59 -13.16 9.81
CA HIS A 23 7.98 -14.17 10.68
C HIS A 23 7.92 -13.74 12.15
N GLY A 24 6.72 -13.80 12.71
CA GLY A 24 6.39 -13.37 14.07
C GLY A 24 5.96 -11.90 14.18
N TRP A 25 5.97 -11.14 13.10
CA TRP A 25 5.54 -9.73 13.06
C TRP A 25 4.21 -9.54 12.30
N GLU A 26 3.61 -10.64 11.85
CA GLU A 26 2.30 -10.64 11.21
C GLU A 26 1.24 -10.09 12.18
N ARG A 27 0.35 -9.25 11.66
CA ARG A 27 -0.75 -8.64 12.41
C ARG A 27 -2.12 -9.19 12.01
N ALA A 28 -2.16 -10.11 11.06
CA ALA A 28 -3.33 -10.92 10.72
C ALA A 28 -2.87 -12.25 10.12
N SER A 29 -3.76 -13.24 10.10
CA SER A 29 -3.50 -14.57 9.53
C SER A 29 -3.31 -14.58 8.00
N GLY A 30 -3.90 -13.61 7.29
CA GLY A 30 -3.88 -13.52 5.83
C GLY A 30 -3.89 -12.07 5.37
N ALA A 31 -5.04 -11.57 4.92
CA ALA A 31 -5.24 -10.13 4.69
C ALA A 31 -5.64 -9.44 6.01
N PHE A 32 -5.41 -8.14 6.12
CA PHE A 32 -6.06 -7.37 7.17
C PHE A 32 -7.58 -7.41 7.02
N PRO A 33 -8.36 -7.56 8.11
CA PRO A 33 -9.81 -7.65 8.04
C PRO A 33 -10.47 -6.53 7.25
N PHE A 34 -10.01 -5.28 7.42
CA PHE A 34 -10.60 -4.10 6.73
C PHE A 34 -10.57 -4.18 5.19
N ALA A 35 -9.75 -5.07 4.61
CA ALA A 35 -9.78 -5.30 3.17
C ALA A 35 -11.16 -5.82 2.72
N ILE A 36 -11.86 -6.59 3.56
CA ILE A 36 -13.24 -7.04 3.31
C ILE A 36 -14.19 -5.84 3.25
N GLU A 37 -14.01 -4.84 4.10
CA GLU A 37 -14.82 -3.63 4.16
C GLU A 37 -14.66 -2.79 2.90
N LEU A 38 -13.46 -2.70 2.33
CA LEU A 38 -13.23 -2.09 1.01
C LEU A 38 -14.02 -2.81 -0.09
N LEU A 39 -13.94 -4.15 -0.11
CA LEU A 39 -14.64 -4.97 -1.11
C LEU A 39 -16.16 -4.87 -0.98
N LYS A 40 -16.70 -4.87 0.26
CA LYS A 40 -18.14 -4.70 0.53
C LYS A 40 -18.66 -3.34 0.04
N GLN A 41 -17.82 -2.31 0.06
CA GLN A 41 -18.14 -0.97 -0.48
C GLN A 41 -18.00 -0.88 -2.01
N GLY A 42 -17.61 -1.97 -2.68
CA GLY A 42 -17.41 -2.00 -4.13
C GLY A 42 -16.13 -1.29 -4.59
N ILE A 43 -15.17 -1.06 -3.68
CA ILE A 43 -13.88 -0.45 -3.98
C ILE A 43 -12.93 -1.55 -4.47
N ALA A 44 -12.41 -1.38 -5.69
CA ALA A 44 -11.39 -2.27 -6.24
C ALA A 44 -10.03 -2.02 -5.59
N ILE A 45 -9.20 -3.05 -5.47
CA ILE A 45 -7.90 -2.96 -4.79
C ILE A 45 -6.79 -3.25 -5.78
N ILE A 46 -5.83 -2.33 -5.90
CA ILE A 46 -4.56 -2.53 -6.59
C ILE A 46 -3.49 -2.82 -5.55
N GLN A 47 -2.95 -4.04 -5.56
CA GLN A 47 -1.89 -4.43 -4.62
C GLN A 47 -0.52 -4.01 -5.15
N LEU A 48 0.22 -3.20 -4.38
CA LEU A 48 1.62 -2.92 -4.70
C LEU A 48 2.49 -4.16 -4.44
N PRO A 49 3.58 -4.35 -5.21
CA PRO A 49 4.59 -5.35 -4.89
C PRO A 49 5.35 -5.00 -3.61
N CYS A 50 5.87 -6.02 -2.91
CA CYS A 50 6.75 -5.82 -1.76
C CYS A 50 8.21 -5.90 -2.20
N PRO A 51 8.94 -4.77 -2.32
CA PRO A 51 10.34 -4.80 -2.74
C PRO A 51 11.23 -5.54 -1.75
N GLU A 52 10.93 -5.48 -0.46
CA GLU A 52 11.65 -6.18 0.61
C GLU A 52 11.61 -7.70 0.39
N PHE A 53 10.40 -8.23 0.16
CA PHE A 53 10.19 -9.64 -0.07
C PHE A 53 10.77 -10.09 -1.41
N ILE A 54 10.62 -9.29 -2.48
CA ILE A 54 11.15 -9.62 -3.81
C ILE A 54 12.69 -9.63 -3.80
N THR A 55 13.31 -8.73 -3.04
CA THR A 55 14.77 -8.59 -3.01
C THR A 55 15.43 -9.60 -2.07
N LEU A 56 14.86 -9.81 -0.88
CA LEU A 56 15.51 -10.58 0.21
C LEU A 56 14.80 -11.88 0.57
N GLY A 57 13.57 -12.08 0.07
CA GLY A 57 12.76 -13.26 0.33
C GLY A 57 12.01 -13.24 1.67
N ALA A 58 11.36 -14.37 1.96
CA ALA A 58 10.55 -14.56 3.17
C ALA A 58 11.39 -14.61 4.46
N ALA A 59 12.58 -15.21 4.40
CA ALA A 59 13.46 -15.39 5.55
C ALA A 59 14.37 -14.17 5.84
N ARG A 60 14.02 -12.99 5.33
CA ARG A 60 14.84 -11.79 5.48
C ARG A 60 14.92 -11.33 6.95
N PRO A 61 16.06 -10.80 7.40
CA PRO A 61 16.14 -10.16 8.71
C PRO A 61 15.37 -8.84 8.73
N PRO A 62 15.00 -8.32 9.91
CA PRO A 62 14.54 -6.94 10.02
C PRO A 62 15.66 -5.97 9.61
N MET A 63 15.29 -4.95 8.87
CA MET A 63 16.18 -3.92 8.37
C MET A 63 15.53 -2.53 8.50
N THR A 64 16.36 -1.53 8.74
CA THR A 64 16.01 -0.11 8.80
C THR A 64 15.85 0.50 7.42
N TYR A 65 15.32 1.73 7.37
CA TYR A 65 15.26 2.51 6.13
C TYR A 65 16.65 2.67 5.50
N GLU A 66 17.66 3.02 6.29
CA GLU A 66 19.03 3.26 5.81
C GLU A 66 19.64 2.01 5.20
N GLU A 67 19.44 0.85 5.83
CA GLU A 67 19.94 -0.42 5.34
C GLU A 67 19.31 -0.80 4.00
N TYR A 68 17.99 -0.62 3.82
CA TYR A 68 17.34 -0.82 2.52
C TYR A 68 17.79 0.19 1.48
N ALA A 69 17.86 1.48 1.84
CA ALA A 69 18.27 2.56 0.93
C ALA A 69 19.71 2.39 0.42
N GLN A 70 20.57 1.68 1.16
CA GLN A 70 21.94 1.37 0.79
C GLN A 70 22.09 0.10 -0.07
N ILE A 71 21.04 -0.73 -0.21
CA ILE A 71 21.09 -1.89 -1.11
C ILE A 71 21.31 -1.38 -2.55
N PRO A 72 22.35 -1.85 -3.26
CA PRO A 72 22.64 -1.41 -4.62
C PRO A 72 21.43 -1.59 -5.55
N ASN A 73 21.07 -0.53 -6.27
CA ASN A 73 19.93 -0.48 -7.20
C ASN A 73 18.53 -0.66 -6.58
N TYR A 74 18.39 -0.66 -5.25
CA TYR A 74 17.09 -0.96 -4.62
C TYR A 74 15.98 0.03 -5.00
N ARG A 75 16.28 1.34 -5.00
CA ARG A 75 15.35 2.38 -5.49
C ARG A 75 14.94 2.17 -6.94
N LYS A 76 15.91 1.81 -7.79
CA LYS A 76 15.65 1.51 -9.21
C LYS A 76 14.72 0.29 -9.34
N SER A 77 14.95 -0.76 -8.56
CA SER A 77 14.04 -1.91 -8.50
C SER A 77 12.65 -1.53 -8.00
N CYS A 78 12.52 -0.65 -7.01
CA CYS A 78 11.23 -0.07 -6.62
C CYS A 78 10.54 0.63 -7.78
N GLN A 79 11.25 1.50 -8.52
CA GLN A 79 10.69 2.20 -9.69
C GLN A 79 10.22 1.23 -10.77
N GLU A 80 11.02 0.21 -11.10
CA GLU A 80 10.68 -0.83 -12.08
C GLU A 80 9.43 -1.63 -11.66
N LEU A 81 9.29 -1.92 -10.37
CA LEU A 81 8.13 -2.60 -9.80
C LEU A 81 6.86 -1.72 -9.81
N LEU A 82 7.01 -0.41 -9.60
CA LEU A 82 5.89 0.53 -9.52
C LEU A 82 5.40 0.99 -10.89
N GLN A 83 6.28 1.07 -11.89
CA GLN A 83 5.95 1.54 -13.24
C GLN A 83 4.69 0.90 -13.85
N PRO A 84 4.54 -0.44 -13.90
CA PRO A 84 3.33 -1.05 -14.48
C PRO A 84 2.07 -0.73 -13.67
N ILE A 85 2.19 -0.51 -12.36
CA ILE A 85 1.05 -0.17 -11.50
C ILE A 85 0.55 1.24 -11.76
N LEU A 86 1.47 2.20 -11.91
CA LEU A 86 1.10 3.59 -12.21
C LEU A 86 0.48 3.71 -13.61
N GLN A 87 1.01 2.98 -14.59
CA GLN A 87 0.40 2.88 -15.91
C GLN A 87 -1.04 2.33 -15.82
N GLN A 88 -1.26 1.32 -14.98
CA GLN A 88 -2.60 0.78 -14.73
C GLN A 88 -3.53 1.83 -14.09
N ILE A 89 -3.06 2.58 -13.10
CA ILE A 89 -3.85 3.65 -12.45
C ILE A 89 -4.22 4.75 -13.45
N GLN A 90 -3.28 5.21 -14.28
CA GLN A 90 -3.56 6.21 -15.32
C GLN A 90 -4.60 5.72 -16.32
N ALA A 91 -4.48 4.48 -16.80
CA ALA A 91 -5.47 3.90 -17.71
C ALA A 91 -6.88 3.82 -17.08
N TYR A 92 -6.98 3.55 -15.79
CA TYR A 92 -8.25 3.62 -15.08
C TYR A 92 -8.79 5.06 -15.00
N GLN A 93 -7.95 6.04 -14.69
CA GLN A 93 -8.36 7.44 -14.62
C GLN A 93 -8.83 7.98 -15.98
N GLU A 94 -8.20 7.56 -17.09
CA GLU A 94 -8.63 7.88 -18.46
C GLU A 94 -10.05 7.37 -18.76
N GLU A 95 -10.44 6.24 -18.16
CA GLU A 95 -11.78 5.65 -18.24
C GLU A 95 -12.75 6.20 -17.18
N GLY A 96 -12.36 7.26 -16.46
CA GLY A 96 -13.17 7.94 -15.44
C GLY A 96 -13.34 7.14 -14.15
N TYR A 97 -12.36 6.31 -13.79
CA TYR A 97 -12.30 5.71 -12.47
C TYR A 97 -11.73 6.71 -11.46
N ASP A 98 -12.27 6.64 -10.25
CA ASP A 98 -11.88 7.40 -9.09
C ASP A 98 -10.79 6.64 -8.32
N TYR A 99 -9.58 7.21 -8.31
CA TYR A 99 -8.45 6.70 -7.55
C TYR A 99 -8.38 7.37 -6.19
N LEU A 100 -8.73 6.59 -5.15
CA LEU A 100 -8.89 7.08 -3.78
C LEU A 100 -7.57 7.31 -3.04
N GLY A 101 -6.44 6.88 -3.62
CA GLY A 101 -5.12 7.03 -3.00
C GLY A 101 -4.49 5.71 -2.54
N MET A 102 -3.58 5.81 -1.57
CA MET A 102 -2.67 4.74 -1.16
C MET A 102 -2.80 4.35 0.32
N ILE A 103 -2.95 3.06 0.60
CA ILE A 103 -2.93 2.50 1.96
C ILE A 103 -1.55 1.92 2.30
N GLY A 104 -0.77 2.73 3.02
CA GLY A 104 0.55 2.41 3.57
C GLY A 104 0.51 1.62 4.88
N ILE A 105 1.69 1.32 5.41
CA ILE A 105 1.88 0.69 6.72
C ILE A 105 2.75 1.61 7.57
N ASN A 106 2.22 2.10 8.68
CA ASN A 106 2.95 2.99 9.58
C ASN A 106 4.19 2.28 10.15
N GLU A 107 5.30 3.02 10.26
CA GLU A 107 6.61 2.54 10.74
C GLU A 107 7.29 1.45 9.88
N SER A 108 6.77 1.16 8.69
CA SER A 108 7.48 0.31 7.73
C SER A 108 8.64 1.08 7.05
N PRO A 109 9.86 0.51 6.97
CA PRO A 109 11.00 1.12 6.28
C PRO A 109 10.78 1.29 4.77
N ASN A 110 9.75 0.65 4.21
CA ASN A 110 9.40 0.73 2.80
C ASN A 110 8.01 1.33 2.57
N CYS A 111 7.02 1.00 3.40
CA CYS A 111 5.62 1.31 3.17
C CYS A 111 5.05 2.45 4.04
N SER A 112 5.85 3.03 4.96
CA SER A 112 5.39 4.19 5.73
C SER A 112 5.36 5.45 4.85
N ILE A 113 4.38 6.31 5.09
CA ILE A 113 4.06 7.49 4.28
C ILE A 113 4.36 8.78 5.05
N THR A 114 4.04 8.82 6.34
CA THR A 114 4.32 9.94 7.25
C THR A 114 5.56 9.68 8.11
N GLY A 115 6.12 10.74 8.71
CA GLY A 115 7.39 10.64 9.44
C GLY A 115 8.56 10.37 8.50
N GLN A 116 9.33 9.32 8.77
CA GLN A 116 10.32 8.82 7.81
C GLN A 116 9.60 8.00 6.74
N ARG A 117 9.37 8.60 5.57
CA ARG A 117 8.76 7.91 4.44
C ARG A 117 9.63 6.74 4.01
N GLY A 118 9.01 5.58 3.83
CA GLY A 118 9.72 4.38 3.43
C GLY A 118 10.20 4.44 1.98
N VAL A 119 11.25 3.66 1.65
CA VAL A 119 11.93 3.73 0.35
C VAL A 119 10.97 3.51 -0.83
N LEU A 120 10.07 2.52 -0.75
CA LEU A 120 9.06 2.30 -1.80
C LEU A 120 8.11 3.49 -1.93
N MET A 121 7.63 4.04 -0.81
CA MET A 121 6.69 5.16 -0.81
C MET A 121 7.32 6.44 -1.35
N GLU A 122 8.61 6.69 -1.08
CA GLU A 122 9.31 7.82 -1.70
C GLU A 122 9.26 7.75 -3.23
N GLU A 123 9.60 6.59 -3.80
CA GLU A 123 9.54 6.39 -5.26
C GLU A 123 8.10 6.47 -5.77
N PHE A 124 7.14 5.82 -5.09
CA PHE A 124 5.73 5.81 -5.47
C PHE A 124 5.16 7.23 -5.55
N PHE A 125 5.29 8.03 -4.49
CA PHE A 125 4.72 9.38 -4.48
C PHE A 125 5.45 10.33 -5.45
N THR A 126 6.76 10.17 -5.63
CA THR A 126 7.52 10.94 -6.63
C THR A 126 7.00 10.64 -8.04
N MET A 127 6.76 9.36 -8.36
CA MET A 127 6.24 8.98 -9.66
C MET A 127 4.77 9.37 -9.84
N CYS A 128 3.94 9.31 -8.79
CA CYS A 128 2.56 9.82 -8.81
C CYS A 128 2.52 11.32 -9.13
N GLU A 129 3.39 12.12 -8.51
CA GLU A 129 3.50 13.55 -8.78
C GLU A 129 3.83 13.82 -10.26
N VAL A 130 4.81 13.09 -10.82
CA VAL A 130 5.17 13.18 -12.25
C VAL A 130 4.01 12.80 -13.17
N CYS A 131 3.21 11.79 -12.77
CA CYS A 131 2.09 11.27 -13.56
C CYS A 131 0.76 12.01 -13.33
N GLY A 132 0.70 12.98 -12.41
CA GLY A 132 -0.55 13.68 -12.05
C GLY A 132 -1.57 12.79 -11.34
N ILE A 133 -1.12 11.77 -10.60
CA ILE A 133 -1.96 10.84 -9.84
C ILE A 133 -2.15 11.39 -8.43
N SER A 134 -3.35 11.19 -7.83
CA SER A 134 -3.63 11.63 -6.46
C SER A 134 -2.59 11.11 -5.47
N SER A 135 -2.22 11.97 -4.52
CA SER A 135 -1.31 11.66 -3.42
C SER A 135 -2.04 11.41 -2.09
N ASP A 136 -3.36 11.20 -2.12
CA ASP A 136 -4.11 10.86 -0.90
C ASP A 136 -3.64 9.54 -0.32
N PHE A 137 -3.68 9.46 1.01
CA PHE A 137 -3.20 8.28 1.69
C PHE A 137 -3.85 8.03 3.04
N PHE A 138 -3.72 6.77 3.45
CA PHE A 138 -4.00 6.28 4.78
C PHE A 138 -2.87 5.35 5.20
N GLU A 139 -2.50 5.34 6.47
CA GLU A 139 -1.52 4.38 7.00
C GLU A 139 -2.19 3.48 8.01
N VAL A 140 -2.04 2.17 7.82
CA VAL A 140 -2.50 1.20 8.82
C VAL A 140 -1.68 1.43 10.10
N PRO A 141 -2.32 1.85 11.20
CA PRO A 141 -1.61 2.17 12.44
C PRO A 141 -0.93 0.94 13.04
N VAL A 142 0.16 1.13 13.79
CA VAL A 142 0.94 0.01 14.36
C VAL A 142 0.12 -0.88 15.31
N TRP A 143 -0.83 -0.31 16.05
CA TRP A 143 -1.69 -1.03 16.98
C TRP A 143 -2.75 -1.91 16.32
N TYR A 144 -3.04 -1.70 15.03
CA TYR A 144 -4.09 -2.44 14.35
C TYR A 144 -3.66 -3.88 14.06
N SER A 145 -4.52 -4.82 14.41
CA SER A 145 -4.36 -6.26 14.12
C SER A 145 -5.73 -6.92 13.89
N GLU A 146 -5.71 -8.17 13.45
CA GLU A 146 -6.92 -9.01 13.32
C GLU A 146 -7.68 -9.13 14.64
N GLU A 147 -6.97 -9.10 15.77
CA GLU A 147 -7.54 -9.17 17.12
C GLU A 147 -7.92 -7.79 17.70
N HIS A 148 -7.34 -6.70 17.19
CA HIS A 148 -7.50 -5.34 17.70
C HIS A 148 -7.91 -4.38 16.57
N GLN A 149 -9.22 -4.27 16.36
CA GLN A 149 -9.81 -3.54 15.23
C GLN A 149 -10.52 -2.22 15.63
N GLU A 150 -10.48 -1.86 16.91
CA GLU A 150 -11.17 -0.68 17.44
C GLU A 150 -10.81 0.59 16.66
N ASN A 151 -11.80 1.42 16.35
CA ASN A 151 -11.68 2.68 15.61
C ASN A 151 -11.14 2.59 14.17
N MET A 152 -10.68 1.42 13.71
CA MET A 152 -10.13 1.27 12.35
C MET A 152 -11.16 1.60 11.27
N THR A 153 -12.40 1.15 11.44
CA THR A 153 -13.48 1.42 10.47
C THR A 153 -13.77 2.91 10.34
N GLU A 154 -13.75 3.65 11.44
CA GLU A 154 -13.98 5.10 11.44
C GLU A 154 -12.81 5.83 10.77
N LEU A 155 -11.58 5.46 11.11
CA LEU A 155 -10.37 6.02 10.48
C LEU A 155 -10.34 5.75 8.98
N LEU A 156 -10.72 4.54 8.56
CA LEU A 156 -10.81 4.18 7.15
C LEU A 156 -11.92 4.96 6.43
N ALA A 157 -13.10 5.11 7.04
CA ALA A 157 -14.20 5.90 6.48
C ALA A 157 -13.78 7.37 6.25
N GLN A 158 -13.09 7.98 7.21
CA GLN A 158 -12.55 9.34 7.08
C GLN A 158 -11.52 9.51 5.95
N PHE A 159 -10.87 8.42 5.52
CA PHE A 159 -10.01 8.42 4.35
C PHE A 159 -10.82 8.28 3.05
N LEU A 160 -11.82 7.39 3.03
CA LEU A 160 -12.62 7.09 1.84
C LEU A 160 -13.66 8.18 1.48
N GLU A 161 -14.03 9.02 2.44
CA GLU A 161 -15.03 10.09 2.27
C GLU A 161 -14.42 11.47 1.94
N ARG A 162 -13.11 11.56 1.72
CA ARG A 162 -12.46 12.84 1.38
C ARG A 162 -12.87 13.26 -0.04
N GLU A 163 -13.53 14.42 -0.14
CA GLU A 163 -13.82 15.12 -1.40
C GLU A 163 -12.63 15.96 -1.88
#